data_AF-A0A7J9SLB0-F1
#
_entry.id   AF-A0A7J9SLB0-F1
#
_cell.length_a   1.000
_cell.length_b   1.000
_cell.length_c   1.000
_cell.angle_alpha   90.00
_cell.angle_beta   90.00
_cell.angle_gamma   90.00
#
_symmetry.space_group_name_H-M   'P 1'
#
loop_
_entity.id
_entity.type
_entity.pdbx_description
1 polymer ?
#
loop_
_entity_poly.entity_id
_entity_poly.type
_entity_poly.pdbx_seq_one_letter_code
_entity_poly.pdbx_strand_id
1 'polypeptide(L)' 'MVALDTNVLIDIDNDRSEAIEKAREIERSGKPRRVPRIVITELWVAIGKGTATEHNREKFE' A
#
# COMPACT_ATOMS: atom_id res chain seq x y z
N MET A 1 -7.92 10.40 -11.82
CA MET A 1 -6.95 9.30 -11.64
C MET A 1 -6.42 9.38 -10.21
N VAL A 2 -6.23 8.24 -9.54
CA VAL A 2 -5.67 8.15 -8.19
C VAL A 2 -4.42 7.28 -8.26
N ALA A 3 -3.29 7.80 -7.78
CA ALA A 3 -2.07 7.02 -7.61
C ALA A 3 -2.04 6.46 -6.19
N LEU A 4 -1.81 5.17 -6.05
CA LEU A 4 -1.67 4.51 -4.75
C LEU A 4 -0.21 4.57 -4.31
N ASP A 5 0.04 4.81 -3.01
CA ASP A 5 1.36 4.73 -2.41
C ASP A 5 1.59 3.37 -1.72
N THR A 6 2.80 3.16 -1.24
CA THR A 6 3.20 1.93 -0.54
C THR A 6 2.54 1.77 0.83
N ASN A 7 2.38 2.85 1.60
CA ASN A 7 1.80 2.81 2.96
C ASN A 7 0.33 2.43 2.93
N VAL A 8 -0.46 2.99 2.01
CA VAL A 8 -1.86 2.63 1.81
C VAL A 8 -2.02 1.15 1.50
N LEU A 9 -1.12 0.58 0.68
CA LEU A 9 -1.17 -0.84 0.35
C LEU A 9 -0.78 -1.73 1.54
N ILE A 10 0.21 -1.31 2.34
CA ILE A 10 0.59 -2.00 3.59
C ILE A 10 -0.54 -1.94 4.62
N ASP A 11 -1.15 -0.78 4.82
CA ASP A 11 -2.24 -0.62 5.79
C ASP A 11 -3.48 -1.44 5.41
N ILE A 12 -3.76 -1.59 4.11
CA ILE A 12 -4.79 -2.51 3.62
C ILE A 12 -4.41 -3.98 3.92
N ASP A 13 -3.16 -4.37 3.69
CA ASP A 13 -2.66 -5.73 3.98
C ASP A 13 -2.73 -6.06 5.50
N ASN A 14 -2.53 -5.05 6.35
CA ASN A 14 -2.62 -5.15 7.81
C ASN A 14 -4.04 -5.04 8.37
N ASP A 15 -5.08 -5.10 7.53
CA ASP A 15 -6.50 -4.97 7.94
C ASP A 15 -6.82 -3.69 8.73
N ARG A 16 -6.13 -2.57 8.45
CA ARG A 16 -6.43 -1.29 9.09
C ARG A 16 -7.78 -0.76 8.57
N SER A 17 -8.77 -0.67 9.46
CA SER A 17 -10.13 -0.23 9.13
C SER A 17 -10.21 1.10 8.36
N GLU A 18 -9.37 2.08 8.74
CA GLU A 18 -9.33 3.40 8.08
C GLU A 18 -8.81 3.30 6.64
N ALA A 19 -7.80 2.46 6.39
CA ALA A 19 -7.26 2.24 5.05
C ALA A 19 -8.25 1.48 4.16
N ILE A 20 -8.97 0.50 4.72
CA ILE A 20 -10.05 -0.21 4.03
C ILE A 20 -11.19 0.74 3.67
N GLU A 21 -11.63 1.60 4.60
CA GLU A 21 -12.66 2.60 4.33
C GLU A 21 -12.21 3.55 3.21
N LYS A 22 -10.96 4.02 3.28
CA LYS A 22 -10.40 4.89 2.26
C LYS A 22 -10.29 4.21 0.90
N ALA A 23 -9.89 2.95 0.87
CA ALA A 23 -9.88 2.15 -0.34
C ALA A 23 -11.29 2.11 -0.96
N ARG A 24 -12.31 1.77 -0.17
CA ARG A 24 -13.71 1.73 -0.62
C ARG A 24 -14.22 3.10 -1.12
N GLU A 25 -13.81 4.20 -0.52
CA GLU A 25 -14.10 5.55 -1.05
C GLU A 25 -13.49 5.75 -2.44
N ILE A 26 -12.21 5.39 -2.60
CA ILE A 26 -11.49 5.51 -3.86
C ILE A 26 -12.16 4.63 -4.93
N GLU A 27 -12.57 3.41 -4.59
CA GLU A 27 -13.28 2.51 -5.50
C GLU A 27 -14.62 3.10 -5.95
N ARG A 28 -15.41 3.62 -4.99
CA ARG A 28 -16.70 4.29 -5.27
C ARG A 28 -16.56 5.51 -6.16
N SER A 29 -15.40 6.18 -6.16
CA SER A 29 -15.16 7.34 -7.00
C SER A 29 -15.13 7.03 -8.51
N GLY A 30 -15.01 5.75 -8.89
CA GLY A 30 -14.93 5.31 -10.30
C GLY A 30 -13.68 5.83 -11.05
N LYS A 31 -12.76 6.51 -10.36
CA LYS A 31 -11.55 7.05 -10.98
C LYS A 31 -10.57 5.92 -11.31
N PRO A 32 -9.87 5.98 -12.46
CA PRO A 32 -8.78 5.07 -12.75
C PRO A 32 -7.74 5.09 -11.64
N ARG A 33 -7.35 3.89 -11.18
CA ARG A 33 -6.33 3.66 -10.16
C ARG A 33 -5.03 3.25 -10.82
N ARG A 34 -3.91 3.78 -10.37
CA ARG A 34 -2.58 3.44 -10.89
C ARG A 34 -1.65 3.13 -9.73
N VAL A 35 -0.88 2.06 -9.85
CA VAL A 35 0.23 1.77 -8.94
C VAL A 35 1.52 2.20 -9.65
N PRO A 36 2.21 3.23 -9.16
CA PRO A 36 3.49 3.66 -9.73
C PRO A 36 4.54 2.55 -9.68
N ARG A 37 5.47 2.53 -10.65
CA ARG A 37 6.56 1.52 -10.68
C ARG A 37 7.46 1.59 -9.46
N ILE A 38 7.66 2.78 -8.89
CA ILE A 38 8.44 2.97 -7.66
C ILE A 38 7.80 2.23 -6.47
N VAL A 39 6.47 2.29 -6.34
CA VAL A 39 5.71 1.56 -5.32
C VAL A 39 5.91 0.05 -5.45
N ILE A 40 5.87 -0.50 -6.67
CA ILE A 40 6.17 -1.93 -6.88
C ILE A 40 7.60 -2.28 -6.44
N THR A 41 8.56 -1.37 -6.68
CA THR A 41 9.96 -1.57 -6.30
C THR A 41 10.12 -1.51 -4.78
N GLU A 42 9.44 -0.58 -4.11
CA GLU A 42 9.39 -0.47 -2.65
C GLU A 42 8.78 -1.72 -2.02
N LEU A 43 7.62 -2.19 -2.50
CA LEU A 43 7.02 -3.44 -2.04
C LEU A 43 7.97 -4.63 -2.26
N TRP A 44 8.64 -4.71 -3.41
CA TRP A 44 9.57 -5.81 -3.69
C TRP A 44 10.83 -5.79 -2.80
N VAL A 45 11.37 -4.61 -2.51
CA VAL A 45 12.61 -4.44 -1.74
C VAL A 45 12.36 -4.47 -0.23
N ALA A 46 11.30 -3.79 0.23
CA ALA A 46 10.96 -3.65 1.64
C ALA A 46 10.13 -4.84 2.16
N ILE A 47 9.13 -5.31 1.40
CA ILE A 47 8.21 -6.37 1.84
C ILE A 47 8.67 -7.75 1.38
N GLY A 48 9.23 -7.86 0.17
CA GLY A 48 9.69 -9.13 -0.40
C GLY A 48 10.83 -9.84 0.35
N LYS A 49 11.40 -9.26 1.40
CA LYS A 49 12.51 -9.83 2.19
C LYS A 49 12.07 -10.69 3.40
N GLY A 50 10.78 -10.84 3.70
CA GLY A 50 10.33 -11.77 4.76
C GLY A 50 8.82 -11.79 4.99
N THR A 51 8.37 -12.68 5.87
CA THR A 51 6.95 -12.85 6.27
C THR A 51 6.46 -11.83 7.30
N ALA A 52 7.23 -10.75 7.54
CA ALA A 52 6.98 -9.75 8.58
C ALA A 52 7.05 -8.33 7.99
N THR A 53 6.03 -7.98 7.21
CA THR A 53 5.89 -6.72 6.48
C THR A 53 6.17 -5.48 7.33
N GLU A 54 5.57 -5.36 8.52
CA GLU A 54 5.77 -4.19 9.38
C GLU A 54 7.18 -4.06 9.97
N HIS A 55 7.78 -5.17 10.39
CA HIS A 55 9.13 -5.16 10.96
C HIS A 55 10.17 -4.67 9.94
N ASN A 56 9.93 -4.92 8.65
CA ASN A 56 10.80 -4.42 7.60
C ASN A 56 10.56 -2.93 7.30
N ARG A 57 9.32 -2.42 7.42
CA ARG A 57 9.00 -1.01 7.16
C ARG A 57 9.75 -0.06 8.10
N GLU A 58 9.75 -0.34 9.40
CA GLU A 58 10.42 0.49 10.42
C GLU A 58 11.94 0.62 10.22
N LYS A 59 12.56 -0.31 9.50
CA LYS A 59 14.01 -0.36 9.31
C LYS A 59 14.52 0.48 8.14
N PHE A 60 13.61 0.95 7.28
CA PHE A 60 13.92 1.71 6.06
C PHE A 60 13.30 3.11 6.03
N GLU A 61 12.62 3.54 7.11
CA GLU A 61 12.29 4.95 7.42
C GLU A 61 13.42 5.60 8.24
#